data_AF-A0A933VL22-F1
#
_entry.id   AF-A0A933VL22-F1
#
_cell.length_a   1.000
_cell.length_b   1.000
_cell.length_c   1.000
_cell.angle_alpha   90.00
_cell.angle_beta   90.00
_cell.angle_gamma   90.00
#
_symmetry.space_group_name_H-M   'P 1'
#
loop_
_entity.id
_entity.type
_entity.pdbx_description
1 polymer ?
#
loop_
_entity_poly.entity_id
_entity_poly.type
_entity_poly.pdbx_seq_one_letter_code
_entity_poly.pdbx_strand_id
1 'polypeptide(L)' 'MSDKMTLDQVDWKKVLTGLGIALVGAAMTYISGWITGVDFGAWTPLVVAGWSAITNLVRKFLVIT' A
#
# COMPACT_ATOMS: atom_id res chain seq x y z
N MET A 1 -18.34 16.11 -24.91
CA MET A 1 -17.04 15.90 -24.22
C MET A 1 -17.37 15.68 -22.76
N SER A 2 -17.24 14.45 -22.26
CA SER A 2 -17.59 14.13 -20.87
C SER A 2 -16.44 14.57 -19.98
N ASP A 3 -16.72 15.47 -19.04
CA ASP A 3 -15.77 16.11 -18.13
C ASP A 3 -15.29 15.08 -17.09
N LYS A 4 -14.37 14.19 -17.50
CA LYS A 4 -13.93 13.00 -16.74
C LYS A 4 -12.80 13.30 -15.74
N MET A 5 -12.68 14.53 -15.26
CA MET A 5 -11.66 14.94 -14.29
C MET A 5 -12.22 15.37 -12.93
N THR A 6 -13.51 15.16 -12.68
CA THR A 6 -14.11 15.37 -11.36
C THR A 6 -14.02 14.07 -10.55
N LEU A 7 -13.11 14.05 -9.57
CA LEU A 7 -13.02 12.98 -8.57
C LEU A 7 -14.20 13.11 -7.62
N ASP A 8 -15.15 12.17 -7.70
CA ASP A 8 -16.22 12.07 -6.73
C ASP A 8 -15.70 11.49 -5.40
N GLN A 9 -16.49 11.60 -4.33
CA GLN A 9 -16.16 11.09 -3.00
C GLN A 9 -15.77 9.61 -3.00
N VAL A 10 -16.39 8.81 -3.88
CA VAL A 10 -16.08 7.39 -4.06
C VAL A 10 -14.66 7.18 -4.59
N ASP A 11 -14.22 8.01 -5.54
CA ASP A 11 -12.89 7.89 -6.13
C ASP A 11 -11.80 8.35 -5.16
N TRP A 12 -12.07 9.42 -4.41
CA TRP A 12 -11.20 9.83 -3.30
C TRP A 12 -11.03 8.74 -2.25
N LYS A 13 -12.11 8.04 -1.88
CA LYS A 13 -12.04 6.94 -0.93
C LYS A 13 -11.13 5.80 -1.44
N LYS A 14 -11.17 5.49 -2.73
CA LYS A 14 -10.30 4.48 -3.34
C LYS A 14 -8.84 4.91 -3.35
N VAL A 15 -8.56 6.17 -3.71
CA VAL A 15 -7.21 6.73 -3.72
C VAL A 15 -6.61 6.72 -2.32
N LEU A 16 -7.33 7.24 -1.32
CA LEU A 16 -6.88 7.26 0.07
C LEU A 16 -6.65 5.85 0.63
N THR A 17 -7.49 4.89 0.25
CA THR A 17 -7.30 3.49 0.60
C THR A 17 -6.00 2.94 0.00
N GLY A 18 -5.75 3.18 -1.29
CA GLY A 18 -4.53 2.74 -1.96
C GLY A 18 -3.28 3.38 -1.36
N LEU A 19 -3.36 4.68 -1.06
CA LEU A 19 -2.28 5.44 -0.42
C LEU A 19 -1.98 4.89 0.99
N GLY A 20 -3.01 4.62 1.79
CA GLY A 20 -2.85 4.00 3.10
C GLY A 20 -2.18 2.63 3.03
N ILE A 21 -2.58 1.79 2.07
CA ILE A 21 -1.95 0.48 1.84
C ILE A 21 -0.47 0.63 1.48
N ALA A 22 -0.14 1.54 0.56
CA ALA A 22 1.24 1.78 0.12
C ALA A 22 2.12 2.30 1.26
N LEU A 23 1.61 3.20 2.09
CA LEU A 23 2.33 3.72 3.26
C LEU A 23 2.64 2.61 4.27
N VAL A 24 1.67 1.74 4.57
CA VAL A 24 1.89 0.61 5.46
C VAL A 24 2.89 -0.38 4.84
N GLY A 25 2.80 -0.66 3.54
CA GLY A 25 3.76 -1.51 2.84
C GLY A 25 5.19 -0.97 2.89
N ALA A 26 5.36 0.36 2.73
CA ALA A 26 6.64 1.03 2.85
C ALA A 26 7.18 0.97 4.29
N ALA A 27 6.33 1.23 5.29
CA ALA A 27 6.70 1.14 6.70
C ALA A 27 7.16 -0.27 7.09
N MET A 28 6.43 -1.30 6.65
CA MET A 28 6.81 -2.70 6.90
C MET A 28 8.13 -3.07 6.22
N THR A 29 8.40 -2.52 5.04
CA THR A 29 9.70 -2.72 4.36
C THR A 29 10.84 -2.16 5.21
N TYR A 30 10.69 -0.93 5.70
CA TYR A 30 11.70 -0.31 6.56
C TYR A 30 11.94 -1.12 7.84
N ILE A 31 10.86 -1.53 8.52
CA ILE A 31 10.94 -2.38 9.72
C ILE A 31 11.63 -3.71 9.41
N SER A 32 11.27 -4.36 8.30
CA SER A 32 11.86 -5.64 7.91
C SER A 32 13.36 -5.54 7.61
N GLY A 33 13.80 -4.46 6.97
CA GLY A 33 15.21 -4.18 6.73
C GLY A 33 15.96 -3.92 8.03
N TRP A 34 15.35 -3.17 8.95
CA TRP A 34 15.94 -2.90 10.27
C TRP A 34 16.10 -4.17 11.13
N ILE A 35 15.08 -5.03 11.18
CA ILE A 35 15.11 -6.27 11.97
C ILE A 35 16.11 -7.28 11.41
N THR A 36 16.17 -7.41 10.08
CA THR A 36 17.00 -8.42 9.42
C THR A 36 18.42 -7.94 9.13
N GLY A 37 18.68 -6.64 9.22
CA GLY A 37 19.94 -6.01 8.83
C GLY A 37 20.17 -6.03 7.30
N VAL A 38 19.15 -6.36 6.51
CA VAL A 38 19.23 -6.46 5.05
C VAL A 38 18.99 -5.09 4.41
N ASP A 39 19.93 -4.66 3.56
CA ASP A 39 19.70 -3.58 2.61
C ASP A 39 19.09 -4.16 1.32
N PHE A 40 17.82 -3.81 1.07
CA PHE A 40 17.12 -4.26 -0.14
C PHE A 40 17.58 -3.52 -1.41
N GLY A 41 18.22 -2.35 -1.29
CA GLY A 41 18.72 -1.56 -2.41
C GLY A 41 17.70 -1.42 -3.54
N ALA A 42 18.09 -1.85 -4.74
CA ALA A 42 17.23 -1.81 -5.94
C ALA A 42 15.97 -2.69 -5.84
N TRP A 43 15.93 -3.67 -4.94
CA TRP A 43 14.78 -4.55 -4.72
C TRP A 43 13.73 -3.97 -3.76
N THR A 44 14.02 -2.83 -3.12
CA THR A 44 13.09 -2.15 -2.21
C THR A 44 11.67 -2.00 -2.80
N PRO A 45 11.47 -1.57 -4.06
CA PRO A 45 10.13 -1.44 -4.62
C PRO A 45 9.35 -2.76 -4.67
N LEU A 46 10.04 -3.88 -4.91
CA LEU A 46 9.42 -5.21 -4.93
C LEU A 46 9.01 -5.65 -3.53
N VAL A 47 9.86 -5.39 -2.53
CA VAL A 47 9.57 -5.71 -1.13
C VAL A 47 8.40 -4.87 -0.63
N VAL A 48 8.37 -3.57 -0.96
CA VAL A 48 7.23 -2.68 -0.67
C VAL A 48 5.96 -3.18 -1.35
N ALA A 49 6.02 -3.61 -2.60
CA ALA A 49 4.87 -4.16 -3.32
C ALA A 49 4.35 -5.45 -2.66
N GLY A 50 5.25 -6.35 -2.25
CA GLY A 50 4.90 -7.56 -1.49
C GLY A 50 4.22 -7.23 -0.16
N TRP A 51 4.81 -6.33 0.62
CA TRP A 51 4.22 -5.87 1.88
C TRP A 51 2.88 -5.16 1.67
N SER A 52 2.74 -4.34 0.62
CA SER A 52 1.47 -3.68 0.26
C SER A 52 0.38 -4.70 -0.12
N ALA A 53 0.74 -5.76 -0.85
CA ALA A 53 -0.20 -6.84 -1.17
C ALA A 53 -0.68 -7.57 0.09
N ILE A 54 0.24 -7.85 1.03
CA ILE A 54 -0.08 -8.42 2.34
C ILE A 54 -0.98 -7.47 3.14
N THR A 55 -0.67 -6.18 3.20
CA THR A 55 -1.53 -5.19 3.88
C THR A 55 -2.93 -5.17 3.30
N ASN A 56 -3.07 -5.17 1.97
CA ASN A 56 -4.39 -5.18 1.34
C ASN A 56 -5.16 -6.48 1.64
N LEU A 57 -4.46 -7.61 1.67
CA LEU A 57 -5.02 -8.90 2.02
C LEU A 57 -5.52 -8.90 3.47
N VAL A 58 -4.70 -8.45 4.41
CA VAL A 58 -5.06 -8.31 5.84
C VAL A 58 -6.23 -7.34 6.01
N ARG A 59 -6.22 -6.18 5.33
CA ARG A 59 -7.35 -5.25 5.32
C ARG A 59 -8.63 -5.94 4.86
N LYS A 60 -8.57 -6.73 3.77
CA LYS A 60 -9.72 -7.50 3.32
C LYS A 60 -10.17 -8.50 4.39
N PHE A 61 -9.27 -9.24 5.03
CA PHE A 61 -9.66 -10.17 6.08
C PHE A 61 -10.23 -9.52 7.34
N LEU A 62 -9.70 -8.37 7.77
CA LEU A 62 -10.16 -7.66 8.97
C LEU A 62 -11.44 -6.86 8.74
N VAL A 63 -11.66 -6.38 7.51
CA VAL A 63 -12.85 -5.58 7.13
C VAL A 63 -13.92 -6.45 6.44
N ILE A 64 -13.62 -7.73 6.17
CA ILE A 64 -14.63 -8.78 5.92
C ILE A 64 -14.98 -9.39 7.29
N THR A 65 -15.73 -8.62 8.07
CA THR A 65 -16.75 -9.02 9.05
C THR A 65 -17.72 -7.86 9.15
#